data_AF-A0A2V7KTK3-F1
#
_entry.id   AF-A0A2V7KTK3-F1
#
_cell.length_a   1.000
_cell.length_b   1.000
_cell.length_c   1.000
_cell.angle_alpha   90.00
_cell.angle_beta   90.00
_cell.angle_gamma   90.00
#
_symmetry.space_group_name_H-M   'P 1'
#
loop_
_entity.id
_entity.type
_entity.pdbx_description
1 polymer ?
#
loop_
_entity_poly.entity_id
_entity_poly.type
_entity_poly.pdbx_seq_one_letter_code
_entity_poly.pdbx_strand_id
1 'polypeptide(L)'
;MRTILLVALVIAGCGGGLQPEPICAPSLVGLCGTLRFQGTIPDSTDDVFIAAYATFPQTCNDLIANRRPLIPGSVPYTDSVADYSVELPPDTYHWVVAVWKKQGSLTLTPADTALLRVAGYYRDPADTTQPGVVTVSNGPAPGDINFVVDFDNLRPATDFVSCTAQ
;
A
#
# COMPACT_ATOMS: atom_id res chain seq x y z
N MET A 1 -10.16 32.93 64.75
CA MET A 1 -10.19 33.29 63.31
C MET A 1 -8.73 33.31 62.85
N ARG A 2 -8.25 32.67 61.79
CA ARG A 2 -8.79 31.89 60.66
C ARG A 2 -7.58 31.08 60.16
N THR A 3 -7.64 29.75 60.16
CA THR A 3 -6.58 28.88 59.62
C THR A 3 -6.74 28.82 58.11
N ILE A 4 -5.73 29.19 57.33
CA ILE A 4 -5.74 29.08 55.86
C ILE A 4 -5.00 27.80 55.48
N LEU A 5 -5.75 26.80 55.02
CA LEU A 5 -5.23 25.59 54.38
C LEU A 5 -4.86 25.93 52.94
N LEU A 6 -3.61 25.69 52.56
CA LEU A 6 -3.16 25.65 51.16
C LEU A 6 -3.37 24.22 50.63
N VAL A 7 -4.34 24.06 49.73
CA VAL A 7 -4.55 22.81 48.99
C VAL A 7 -3.66 22.86 47.74
N ALA A 8 -2.66 21.99 47.69
CA ALA A 8 -1.86 21.75 46.49
C ALA A 8 -2.69 20.90 45.51
N LEU A 9 -3.06 21.50 44.38
CA LEU A 9 -3.75 20.82 43.28
C LEU A 9 -2.70 20.02 42.48
N VAL A 10 -2.64 18.70 42.67
CA VAL A 10 -1.84 17.81 41.83
C VAL A 10 -2.61 17.57 40.53
N ILE A 11 -2.17 18.22 39.45
CA ILE A 11 -2.68 17.94 38.10
C ILE A 11 -1.99 16.66 37.64
N ALA A 12 -2.59 15.50 37.91
CA ALA A 12 -2.20 14.25 37.27
C ALA A 12 -2.56 14.35 35.77
N GLY A 13 -1.57 14.64 34.94
CA GLY A 13 -1.74 14.63 33.48
C GLY A 13 -2.09 13.23 33.00
N CYS A 14 -3.29 13.06 32.45
CA CYS A 14 -3.68 11.87 31.69
C CYS A 14 -2.85 11.79 30.40
N GLY A 15 -1.80 10.97 30.39
CA GLY A 15 -0.91 10.81 29.23
C GLY A 15 -1.33 9.66 28.31
N GLY A 16 -1.75 9.97 27.08
CA GLY A 16 -1.47 9.13 25.90
C GLY A 16 -2.48 8.05 25.48
N GLY A 17 -3.72 8.06 25.95
CA GLY A 17 -4.65 6.93 25.74
C GLY A 17 -5.37 6.81 24.39
N LEU A 18 -5.22 7.76 23.45
CA LEU A 18 -6.02 7.79 22.19
C LEU A 18 -5.26 8.34 20.99
N GLN A 19 -3.93 8.23 20.98
CA GLN A 19 -3.18 8.63 19.80
C GLN A 19 -3.36 7.53 18.74
N PRO A 20 -3.85 7.85 17.53
CA PRO A 20 -3.98 6.85 16.47
C PRO A 20 -2.61 6.19 16.25
N GLU A 21 -2.61 4.87 16.13
CA GLU A 21 -1.38 4.13 15.87
C GLU A 21 -0.78 4.64 14.56
N PRO A 22 0.53 4.91 14.52
CA PRO A 22 1.19 5.33 13.28
C PRO A 22 0.95 4.28 12.19
N ILE A 23 0.71 4.72 10.97
CA ILE A 23 0.51 3.81 9.81
C ILE A 23 1.72 2.88 9.65
N CYS A 24 2.93 3.43 9.83
CA CYS A 24 4.18 2.69 9.97
C CYS A 24 4.46 2.31 11.43
N ALA A 25 3.60 1.51 12.04
CA ALA A 25 3.78 1.09 13.43
C ALA A 25 5.08 0.27 13.59
N PRO A 26 5.83 0.41 14.70
CA PRO A 26 7.01 -0.43 14.97
C PRO A 26 6.70 -1.94 15.04
N SER A 27 5.44 -2.29 15.28
CA SER A 27 4.87 -3.64 15.32
C SER A 27 4.54 -4.21 13.93
N LEU A 28 4.50 -3.38 12.89
CA LEU A 28 4.15 -3.80 11.53
C LEU A 28 5.22 -4.72 10.96
N VAL A 29 4.85 -5.97 10.69
CA VAL A 29 5.62 -6.88 9.83
C VAL A 29 5.04 -6.77 8.43
N GLY A 30 5.72 -6.03 7.56
CA GLY A 30 5.15 -5.64 6.29
C GLY A 30 5.96 -4.58 5.58
N LEU A 31 5.29 -3.70 4.84
CA LEU A 31 5.86 -2.48 4.27
C LEU A 31 4.92 -1.30 4.51
N CYS A 32 5.46 -0.09 4.50
CA CYS A 32 4.68 1.13 4.58
C CYS A 32 5.36 2.28 3.82
N GLY A 33 4.60 3.31 3.51
CA GLY A 33 5.10 4.48 2.81
C GLY A 33 3.97 5.44 2.47
N THR A 34 4.26 6.31 1.50
CA THR A 34 3.34 7.36 1.05
C THR A 34 3.13 7.27 -0.46
N LEU A 35 1.86 7.29 -0.87
CA LEU A 35 1.45 7.44 -2.26
C LEU A 35 1.17 8.91 -2.56
N ARG A 36 1.65 9.39 -3.71
CA ARG A 36 1.25 10.69 -4.26
C ARG A 36 0.36 10.45 -5.47
N PHE A 37 -0.86 10.97 -5.44
CA PHE A 37 -1.86 10.78 -6.49
C PHE A 37 -1.83 11.96 -7.46
N GLN A 38 -1.90 11.64 -8.75
CA GLN A 38 -2.01 12.62 -9.82
C GLN A 38 -2.94 12.13 -10.94
N GLY A 39 -3.39 13.06 -11.77
CA GLY A 39 -4.33 12.80 -12.85
C GLY A 39 -5.79 12.77 -12.38
N THR A 40 -6.68 12.47 -13.32
CA THR A 40 -8.13 12.46 -13.08
C THR A 40 -8.59 11.08 -12.63
N ILE A 41 -9.12 10.97 -11.41
CA ILE A 41 -9.70 9.72 -10.89
C ILE A 41 -10.85 9.29 -11.83
N PRO A 42 -10.80 8.09 -12.45
CA PRO A 42 -11.89 7.65 -13.32
C PRO A 42 -13.18 7.42 -12.53
N ASP A 43 -14.34 7.79 -13.08
CA ASP A 43 -15.66 7.55 -12.44
C ASP A 43 -15.94 6.06 -12.16
N SER A 44 -15.30 5.16 -12.91
CA SER A 44 -15.41 3.72 -12.71
C SER A 44 -14.44 3.16 -11.67
N THR A 45 -13.76 4.01 -10.89
CA THR A 45 -12.88 3.58 -9.80
C THR A 45 -13.73 2.93 -8.71
N ASP A 46 -13.35 1.71 -8.35
CA ASP A 46 -13.91 1.03 -7.18
C ASP A 46 -12.93 1.09 -6.02
N ASP A 47 -11.65 0.85 -6.31
CA ASP A 47 -10.63 0.76 -5.28
C ASP A 47 -9.22 1.10 -5.82
N VAL A 48 -8.34 1.49 -4.91
CA VAL A 48 -6.90 1.53 -5.11
C VAL A 48 -6.25 0.79 -3.96
N PHE A 49 -5.44 -0.20 -4.26
CA PHE A 49 -4.78 -1.01 -3.24
C PHE A 49 -3.35 -1.34 -3.61
N ILE A 50 -2.56 -1.77 -2.61
CA ILE A 50 -1.18 -2.21 -2.83
C ILE A 50 -1.10 -3.72 -3.00
N ALA A 51 -0.35 -4.12 -4.01
CA ALA A 51 0.03 -5.49 -4.29
C ALA A 51 1.54 -5.63 -4.23
N ALA A 52 2.01 -6.73 -3.66
CA ALA A 52 3.43 -7.08 -3.61
C ALA A 52 3.64 -8.50 -4.16
N TYR A 53 4.75 -8.70 -4.87
CA TYR A 53 5.11 -9.97 -5.47
C TYR A 53 6.53 -10.39 -5.07
N ALA A 54 6.66 -11.58 -4.47
CA ALA A 54 7.94 -12.18 -4.08
C ALA A 54 8.80 -12.59 -5.29
N THR A 55 8.17 -12.79 -6.44
CA THR A 55 8.86 -12.93 -7.73
C THR A 55 8.12 -12.10 -8.76
N PHE A 56 8.84 -11.49 -9.71
CA PHE A 56 8.18 -10.71 -10.74
C PHE A 56 7.23 -11.62 -11.56
N PRO A 57 5.93 -11.30 -11.65
CA PRO A 57 4.95 -12.17 -12.30
C PRO A 57 5.30 -12.38 -13.78
N GLN A 58 5.19 -13.62 -14.27
CA GLN A 58 5.50 -13.97 -15.66
C GLN A 58 4.23 -14.21 -16.48
N THR A 59 3.13 -14.55 -15.82
CA THR A 59 1.83 -14.81 -16.43
C THR A 59 0.68 -14.01 -15.80
N CYS A 60 -0.43 -13.90 -16.53
CA CYS A 60 -1.69 -13.39 -15.97
C CYS A 60 -2.19 -14.20 -14.77
N ASN A 61 -1.85 -15.50 -14.68
CA ASN A 61 -2.15 -16.30 -13.50
C ASN A 61 -1.30 -15.87 -12.30
N ASP A 62 0.00 -15.61 -12.51
CA ASP A 62 0.88 -15.13 -11.44
C ASP A 62 0.40 -13.79 -10.87
N LEU A 63 -0.09 -12.89 -11.73
CA LEU A 63 -0.63 -11.59 -11.32
C LEU A 63 -1.75 -11.71 -10.29
N ILE A 64 -2.56 -12.77 -10.37
CA ILE A 64 -3.71 -12.99 -9.49
C ILE A 64 -3.34 -13.91 -8.31
N ALA A 65 -2.71 -15.06 -8.60
CA ALA A 65 -2.44 -16.10 -7.61
C ALA A 65 -1.28 -15.76 -6.65
N ASN A 66 -0.26 -15.03 -7.13
CA ASN A 66 0.95 -14.77 -6.36
C ASN A 66 0.96 -13.39 -5.70
N ARG A 67 -0.10 -12.59 -5.90
CA ARG A 67 -0.25 -11.30 -5.23
C ARG A 67 -0.32 -11.48 -3.72
N ARG A 68 0.31 -10.55 -3.01
CA ARG A 68 0.13 -10.34 -1.57
C ARG A 68 -0.29 -8.90 -1.26
N PRO A 69 -1.16 -8.68 -0.27
CA PRO A 69 -2.02 -9.68 0.36
C PRO A 69 -3.07 -10.24 -0.62
N LEU A 70 -3.66 -11.39 -0.29
CA LEU A 70 -4.71 -12.00 -1.12
C LEU A 70 -5.96 -11.11 -1.18
N ILE A 71 -6.40 -10.65 0.00
CA ILE A 71 -7.46 -9.67 0.19
C ILE A 71 -6.79 -8.37 0.60
N PRO A 72 -6.64 -7.41 -0.32
CA PRO A 72 -5.98 -6.15 -0.01
C PRO A 72 -6.93 -5.16 0.66
N GLY A 73 -6.37 -4.33 1.54
CA GLY A 73 -7.04 -3.15 2.05
C GLY A 73 -6.97 -2.00 1.05
N SER A 74 -7.99 -1.17 1.04
CA SER A 74 -8.05 0.06 0.26
C SER A 74 -7.09 1.11 0.81
N VAL A 75 -6.43 1.83 -0.09
CA VAL A 75 -5.69 3.05 0.22
C VAL A 75 -6.61 4.25 -0.07
N PRO A 76 -6.72 5.26 0.80
CA PRO A 76 -7.44 6.49 0.48
C PRO A 76 -6.85 7.14 -0.78
N TYR A 77 -7.66 7.39 -1.80
CA TYR A 77 -7.18 7.85 -3.12
C TYR A 77 -7.84 9.13 -3.62
N THR A 78 -8.71 9.75 -2.81
CA THR A 78 -9.39 11.02 -3.12
C THR A 78 -8.54 12.24 -2.80
N ASP A 79 -7.56 12.07 -1.90
CA ASP A 79 -6.59 13.11 -1.55
C ASP A 79 -5.36 13.04 -2.46
N SER A 80 -4.62 14.14 -2.56
CA SER A 80 -3.37 14.19 -3.35
C SER A 80 -2.24 13.33 -2.80
N VAL A 81 -2.32 12.94 -1.52
CA VAL A 81 -1.33 12.15 -0.80
C VAL A 81 -2.05 11.25 0.19
N ALA A 82 -1.64 9.99 0.29
CA ALA A 82 -2.06 9.10 1.37
C ALA A 82 -0.91 8.22 1.85
N ASP A 83 -0.83 8.07 3.16
CA ASP A 83 0.03 7.08 3.79
C ASP A 83 -0.66 5.72 3.73
N TYR A 84 0.16 4.67 3.62
CA TYR A 84 -0.34 3.31 3.54
C TYR A 84 0.57 2.35 4.30
N SER A 85 -0.02 1.26 4.77
CA SER A 85 0.70 0.10 5.30
C SER A 85 0.09 -1.19 4.78
N VAL A 86 0.94 -2.19 4.62
CA VAL A 86 0.57 -3.51 4.11
C VAL A 86 1.27 -4.54 4.96
N GLU A 87 0.49 -5.37 5.64
CA GLU A 87 1.02 -6.56 6.29
C GLU A 87 1.50 -7.55 5.23
N LEU A 88 2.75 -7.98 5.35
CA LEU A 88 3.36 -8.93 4.43
C LEU A 88 4.23 -9.91 5.21
N PRO A 89 4.21 -11.21 4.86
CA PRO A 89 5.19 -12.16 5.39
C PRO A 89 6.63 -11.70 5.09
N PRO A 90 7.60 -12.01 5.97
CA PRO A 90 9.00 -11.78 5.70
C PRO A 90 9.45 -12.48 4.41
N ASP A 91 9.87 -11.69 3.43
CA ASP A 91 10.38 -12.13 2.14
C ASP A 91 11.04 -10.94 1.42
N THR A 92 11.62 -11.21 0.25
CA THR A 92 12.05 -10.17 -0.69
C THR A 92 11.00 -10.01 -1.79
N TYR A 93 10.42 -8.82 -1.87
CA TYR A 93 9.42 -8.47 -2.86
C TYR A 93 10.07 -7.72 -4.02
N HIS A 94 9.97 -8.29 -5.22
CA HIS A 94 10.59 -7.78 -6.44
C HIS A 94 9.70 -6.79 -7.20
N TRP A 95 8.45 -6.66 -6.77
CA TRP A 95 7.54 -5.68 -7.33
C TRP A 95 6.48 -5.28 -6.30
N VAL A 96 6.45 -4.00 -5.94
CA VAL A 96 5.44 -3.38 -5.08
C VAL A 96 4.69 -2.36 -5.93
N VAL A 97 3.39 -2.55 -6.09
CA VAL A 97 2.58 -1.86 -7.10
C VAL A 97 1.27 -1.37 -6.50
N ALA A 98 0.89 -0.13 -6.82
CA ALA A 98 -0.46 0.37 -6.61
C ALA A 98 -1.33 -0.07 -7.79
N VAL A 99 -2.38 -0.80 -7.46
CA VAL A 99 -3.34 -1.34 -8.40
C VAL A 99 -4.60 -0.51 -8.33
N TRP A 100 -4.99 0.04 -9.47
CA TRP A 100 -6.32 0.60 -9.65
C TRP A 100 -7.30 -0.50 -10.03
N LYS A 101 -8.44 -0.53 -9.36
CA LYS A 101 -9.52 -1.49 -9.60
C LYS A 101 -10.73 -0.77 -10.17
N LYS A 102 -11.20 -1.27 -11.31
CA LYS A 102 -12.49 -0.91 -11.89
C LYS A 102 -13.65 -1.51 -11.10
N GLN A 103 -14.79 -0.84 -11.11
CA GLN A 103 -16.08 -1.40 -10.68
C GLN A 103 -16.35 -2.77 -11.33
N GLY A 104 -16.79 -3.71 -10.51
CA GLY A 104 -17.01 -5.11 -10.88
C GLY A 104 -16.49 -6.07 -9.81
N SER A 105 -17.01 -7.30 -9.80
CA SER A 105 -16.60 -8.33 -8.84
C SER A 105 -15.33 -9.03 -9.29
N LEU A 106 -14.38 -9.22 -8.38
CA LEU A 106 -13.22 -10.08 -8.60
C LEU A 106 -13.61 -11.55 -8.36
N THR A 107 -13.16 -12.42 -9.24
CA THR A 107 -13.35 -13.87 -9.17
C THR A 107 -12.11 -14.62 -8.70
N LEU A 108 -11.01 -13.90 -8.49
CA LEU A 108 -9.67 -14.42 -8.22
C LEU A 108 -9.17 -15.36 -9.32
N THR A 109 -9.51 -15.04 -10.57
CA THR A 109 -9.04 -15.75 -11.77
C THR A 109 -8.29 -14.80 -12.69
N PRO A 110 -7.50 -15.30 -13.66
CA PRO A 110 -6.82 -14.46 -14.63
C PRO A 110 -7.73 -13.47 -15.38
N ALA A 111 -9.03 -13.76 -15.49
CA ALA A 111 -10.01 -12.86 -16.11
C ALA A 111 -10.13 -11.51 -15.39
N ASP A 112 -9.81 -11.47 -14.08
CA ASP A 112 -9.86 -10.25 -13.27
C ASP A 112 -8.87 -9.18 -13.75
N THR A 113 -7.84 -9.55 -14.53
CA THR A 113 -6.92 -8.59 -15.15
C THR A 113 -7.63 -7.58 -16.06
N ALA A 114 -8.83 -7.89 -16.55
CA ALA A 114 -9.68 -6.93 -17.26
C ALA A 114 -10.11 -5.75 -16.38
N LEU A 115 -10.27 -5.97 -15.07
CA LEU A 115 -10.71 -4.98 -14.08
C LEU A 115 -9.57 -4.29 -13.33
N LEU A 116 -8.31 -4.70 -13.54
CA LEU A 116 -7.16 -4.20 -12.80
C LEU A 116 -6.20 -3.43 -13.73
N ARG A 117 -5.65 -2.33 -13.24
CA ARG A 117 -4.59 -1.56 -13.92
C ARG A 117 -3.45 -1.28 -12.96
N VAL A 118 -2.24 -1.26 -13.49
CA VAL A 118 -1.07 -0.73 -12.81
C VAL A 118 -1.18 0.78 -12.84
N ALA A 119 -1.34 1.39 -11.67
CA ALA A 119 -1.43 2.84 -11.52
C ALA A 119 -0.09 3.48 -11.14
N GLY A 120 0.83 2.68 -10.59
CA GLY A 120 2.18 3.08 -10.23
C GLY A 120 2.89 1.96 -9.50
N TYR A 121 4.22 1.99 -9.44
CA TYR A 121 5.00 1.01 -8.67
C TYR A 121 6.25 1.65 -8.07
N TYR A 122 6.74 1.05 -7.00
CA TYR A 122 7.98 1.44 -6.36
C TYR A 122 9.17 1.18 -7.29
N ARG A 123 9.96 2.20 -7.56
CA ARG A 123 11.11 2.17 -8.47
C ARG A 123 12.40 1.99 -7.70
N ASP A 124 13.41 1.39 -8.33
CA ASP A 124 14.73 1.30 -7.74
C ASP A 124 15.29 2.73 -7.53
N PRO A 125 15.71 3.11 -6.31
CA PRO A 125 16.27 4.42 -6.03
C PRO A 125 17.58 4.72 -6.79
N ALA A 126 18.34 3.70 -7.16
CA ALA A 126 19.57 3.81 -7.94
C ALA A 126 19.32 3.82 -9.46
N ASP A 127 18.26 3.15 -9.92
CA ASP A 127 17.83 3.15 -11.33
C ASP A 127 16.30 3.20 -11.43
N THR A 128 15.76 4.41 -11.55
CA THR A 128 14.31 4.60 -11.59
C THR A 128 13.62 3.98 -12.81
N THR A 129 14.36 3.47 -13.80
CA THR A 129 13.76 2.75 -14.93
C THR A 129 13.33 1.32 -14.56
N GLN A 130 13.82 0.80 -13.43
CA GLN A 130 13.56 -0.55 -12.97
C GLN A 130 12.62 -0.59 -11.74
N PRO A 131 11.87 -1.69 -11.54
CA PRO A 131 11.19 -1.96 -10.28
C PRO A 131 12.18 -2.02 -9.11
N GLY A 132 11.82 -1.38 -8.00
CA GLY A 132 12.59 -1.47 -6.76
C GLY A 132 12.30 -2.76 -6.02
N VAL A 133 13.32 -3.28 -5.35
CA VAL A 133 13.22 -4.47 -4.48
C VAL A 133 13.05 -4.04 -3.04
N VAL A 134 12.13 -4.67 -2.31
CA VAL A 134 11.84 -4.39 -0.90
C VAL A 134 11.99 -5.67 -0.08
N THR A 135 12.86 -5.66 0.92
CA THR A 135 13.02 -6.79 1.86
C THR A 135 12.21 -6.54 3.12
N VAL A 136 11.24 -7.43 3.39
CA VAL A 136 10.47 -7.45 4.64
C VAL A 136 11.15 -8.43 5.60
N SER A 137 11.50 -7.94 6.78
CA SER A 137 12.11 -8.75 7.85
C SER A 137 11.09 -9.09 8.93
N ASN A 138 11.42 -9.98 9.86
CA ASN A 138 10.61 -10.23 11.08
C ASN A 138 10.58 -9.03 12.06
N GLY A 139 11.23 -7.92 11.71
CA GLY A 139 11.29 -6.69 12.50
C GLY A 139 10.37 -5.62 11.94
N PRO A 140 10.53 -4.36 12.38
CA PRO A 140 9.75 -3.24 11.89
C PRO A 140 9.79 -3.14 10.37
N ALA A 141 8.65 -2.84 9.76
CA ALA A 141 8.52 -2.62 8.33
C ALA A 141 9.56 -1.60 7.83
N PRO A 142 10.16 -1.82 6.64
CA PRO A 142 10.88 -0.76 5.97
C PRO A 142 9.89 0.39 5.71
N GLY A 143 10.24 1.56 6.20
CA GLY A 143 9.57 2.81 5.85
C GLY A 143 10.04 3.33 4.48
N ASP A 144 9.45 4.44 4.06
CA ASP A 144 9.84 5.20 2.88
C ASP A 144 9.69 4.48 1.53
N ILE A 145 8.80 3.49 1.44
CA ILE A 145 8.39 2.88 0.16
C ILE A 145 7.40 3.82 -0.55
N ASN A 146 7.94 4.91 -1.07
CA ASN A 146 7.16 6.03 -1.61
C ASN A 146 7.11 5.98 -3.13
N PHE A 147 5.92 6.17 -3.72
CA PHE A 147 5.79 6.26 -5.19
C PHE A 147 4.51 6.97 -5.64
N VAL A 148 4.43 7.22 -6.95
CA VAL A 148 3.35 7.99 -7.57
C VAL A 148 2.29 7.04 -8.13
N VAL A 149 1.03 7.38 -7.89
CA VAL A 149 -0.15 6.81 -8.54
C VAL A 149 -0.64 7.79 -9.59
N ASP A 150 -0.64 7.39 -10.85
CA ASP A 150 -1.00 8.23 -11.99
C ASP A 150 -2.25 7.70 -12.69
N PHE A 151 -3.38 8.38 -12.47
CA PHE A 151 -4.66 8.01 -13.04
C PHE A 151 -4.79 8.36 -14.54
N ASP A 152 -4.00 9.30 -15.04
CA ASP A 152 -3.99 9.62 -16.47
C ASP A 152 -3.19 8.57 -17.28
N ASN A 153 -2.35 7.78 -16.60
CA ASN A 153 -1.47 6.78 -17.19
C ASN A 153 -1.70 5.36 -16.65
N LEU A 154 -2.96 4.96 -16.44
CA LEU A 154 -3.31 3.59 -16.04
C LEU A 154 -2.93 2.57 -17.11
N ARG A 155 -2.03 1.65 -16.78
CA ARG A 155 -1.51 0.63 -17.70
C ARG A 155 -2.14 -0.73 -17.45
N PRO A 156 -2.51 -1.51 -18.48
CA PRO A 156 -2.87 -2.91 -18.29
C PRO A 156 -1.65 -3.67 -17.78
N ALA A 157 -1.88 -4.65 -16.90
CA ALA A 157 -0.79 -5.47 -16.35
C ALA A 157 -0.07 -6.28 -17.45
N THR A 158 -0.73 -6.50 -18.59
CA THR A 158 -0.16 -7.14 -19.79
C THR A 158 0.98 -6.35 -20.43
N ASP A 159 1.15 -5.07 -20.09
CA ASP A 159 2.29 -4.27 -20.55
C ASP A 159 3.59 -4.64 -19.81
N PHE A 160 3.48 -5.35 -18.69
CA PHE A 160 4.58 -5.76 -17.82
C PHE A 160 4.77 -7.28 -17.81
N VAL A 161 3.69 -8.03 -18.07
CA VAL A 161 3.62 -9.48 -17.90
C VAL A 161 3.05 -10.11 -19.16
N SER A 162 3.59 -11.26 -19.57
CA SER A 162 3.09 -11.99 -20.74
C SER A 162 1.78 -12.69 -20.40
N CYS A 163 0.71 -12.36 -21.12
CA CYS A 163 -0.60 -13.00 -20.96
C CYS A 163 -0.97 -13.89 -22.13
N THR A 164 -0.02 -14.70 -22.60
CA THR A 164 -0.33 -15.83 -23.48
C THR A 164 -1.17 -16.82 -22.70
N ALA A 165 -2.36 -17.14 -23.22
CA ALA A 165 -3.16 -18.26 -22.74
C ALA A 165 -2.30 -19.53 -22.80
N GLN A 166 -2.05 -20.17 -21.65
CA GLN A 166 -1.55 -21.54 -21.61
C GLN A 166 -2.69 -22.51 -21.91
#